data_AF-A0A511V7G8-F1
#
_entry.id   AF-A0A511V7G8-F1
#
_cell.length_a   1.000
_cell.length_b   1.000
_cell.length_c   1.000
_cell.angle_alpha   90.00
_cell.angle_beta   90.00
_cell.angle_gamma   90.00
#
_symmetry.space_group_name_H-M   'P 1'
#
loop_
_entity.id
_entity.type
_entity.pdbx_description
1 polymer ?
#
loop_
_entity_poly.entity_id
_entity_poly.type
_entity_poly.pdbx_seq_one_letter_code
_entity_poly.pdbx_strand_id
1 'polypeptide(L)'
;MLQMVNEGRPATITEEDDKLVVEPFTFGDGVQCQGGAFSLNEWEGRCFRLYLNADGSLSTDDTQGHFWQLAEAQVPMREIVMVETDDRDENDMPIVVSQKQPLNVAEDVVVSVWAFPE
;
A
#
# COMPACT_ATOMS: atom_id res chain seq x y z
N MET A 1 8.72 4.40 0.30
CA MET A 1 9.14 5.81 0.53
C MET A 1 7.93 6.74 0.57
N LEU A 2 7.70 7.39 1.71
CA LEU A 2 6.62 8.38 1.90
C LEU A 2 7.04 9.80 1.47
N GLN A 3 6.17 10.47 0.72
CA GLN A 3 6.33 11.85 0.26
C GLN A 3 5.08 12.66 0.59
N MET A 4 5.27 13.81 1.24
CA MET A 4 4.20 14.77 1.50
C MET A 4 3.86 15.58 0.25
N VAL A 5 2.58 15.70 -0.08
CA VAL A 5 2.10 16.42 -1.28
C VAL A 5 1.78 17.89 -1.00
N ASN A 6 1.30 18.20 0.21
CA ASN A 6 0.96 19.56 0.63
C ASN A 6 1.40 19.81 2.08
N GLU A 7 1.55 21.09 2.42
CA GLU A 7 1.77 21.54 3.81
C GLU A 7 0.50 21.30 4.64
N GLY A 8 0.68 20.99 5.93
CA GLY A 8 -0.41 20.75 6.87
C GLY A 8 -0.17 19.51 7.73
N ARG A 9 -1.23 19.07 8.42
CA ARG A 9 -1.19 17.86 9.26
C ARG A 9 -1.77 16.67 8.48
N PRO A 10 -0.97 15.67 8.11
CA PRO A 10 -1.48 14.41 7.57
C PRO A 10 -1.96 13.46 8.67
N ALA A 11 -2.66 12.41 8.24
CA ALA A 11 -2.75 11.19 9.02
C ALA A 11 -1.36 10.58 9.22
N THR A 12 -1.12 9.90 10.35
CA THR A 12 0.10 9.11 10.49
C THR A 12 -0.04 7.87 9.61
N ILE A 13 0.84 7.76 8.61
CA ILE A 13 0.91 6.62 7.71
C ILE A 13 2.32 6.03 7.78
N THR A 14 2.40 4.72 7.91
CA THR A 14 3.65 3.95 7.95
C THR A 14 3.61 2.80 6.94
N GLU A 15 4.78 2.28 6.62
CA GLU A 15 4.98 1.19 5.66
C GLU A 15 5.40 -0.05 6.47
N GLU A 16 4.69 -1.17 6.32
CA GLU A 16 4.96 -2.43 7.02
C GLU A 16 4.89 -3.59 6.03
N ASP A 17 6.03 -4.19 5.70
CA ASP A 17 6.16 -5.25 4.70
C ASP A 17 5.49 -4.88 3.35
N ASP A 18 4.41 -5.57 3.01
CA ASP A 18 3.61 -5.38 1.80
C ASP A 18 2.44 -4.39 1.99
N LYS A 19 2.38 -3.68 3.13
CA LYS A 19 1.22 -2.90 3.54
C LYS A 19 1.52 -1.44 3.79
N LEU A 20 0.48 -0.64 3.58
CA LEU A 20 0.37 0.71 4.09
C LEU A 20 -0.51 0.70 5.35
N VAL A 21 0.01 1.20 6.46
CA VAL A 21 -0.67 1.23 7.76
C VAL A 21 -1.02 2.66 8.12
N VAL A 22 -2.27 2.89 8.47
CA VAL A 22 -2.81 4.19 8.89
C VAL A 22 -3.15 4.08 10.37
N GLU A 23 -2.55 4.94 11.19
CA GLU A 23 -2.90 4.99 12.61
C GLU A 23 -4.28 5.63 12.82
N PRO A 24 -4.97 5.31 13.94
CA PRO A 24 -6.19 6.01 14.32
C PRO A 24 -5.95 7.51 14.50
N PHE A 25 -6.89 8.33 14.03
CA PHE A 25 -6.84 9.79 14.20
C PHE A 25 -8.24 10.39 14.27
N THR A 26 -8.31 11.64 14.71
CA THR A 26 -9.54 12.44 14.74
C THR A 26 -9.43 13.59 13.74
N PHE A 27 -10.50 13.88 13.01
CA PHE A 27 -10.57 14.98 12.05
C PHE A 27 -11.93 15.70 12.10
N GLY A 28 -11.99 16.91 11.52
CA GLY A 28 -13.19 17.75 11.49
C GLY A 28 -13.75 18.02 12.90
N ASP A 29 -15.08 17.95 13.02
CA ASP A 29 -15.84 18.16 14.27
C ASP A 29 -15.77 16.96 15.24
N GLY A 30 -14.63 16.26 15.29
CA GLY A 30 -14.41 15.13 16.20
C GLY A 30 -14.73 13.75 15.61
N VAL A 31 -14.81 13.63 14.27
CA VAL A 31 -15.02 12.34 13.60
C VAL A 31 -13.78 11.46 13.80
N GLN A 32 -13.99 10.21 14.20
CA GLN A 32 -12.92 9.26 14.48
C GLN A 32 -12.68 8.32 13.30
N CYS A 33 -11.45 8.33 12.79
CA CYS A 33 -10.94 7.29 11.92
C CYS A 33 -10.24 6.23 12.79
N GLN A 34 -10.63 4.97 12.62
CA GLN A 34 -10.02 3.85 13.35
C GLN A 34 -8.67 3.40 12.77
N GLY A 35 -8.24 4.01 11.66
CA GLY A 35 -7.07 3.55 10.92
C GLY A 35 -7.33 2.23 10.19
N GLY A 36 -6.25 1.61 9.70
CA GLY A 36 -6.33 0.35 8.98
C GLY A 36 -5.00 -0.03 8.32
N ALA A 37 -4.89 -1.29 7.91
CA ALA A 37 -3.74 -1.80 7.17
C ALA A 37 -4.20 -2.31 5.80
N PHE A 38 -3.54 -1.87 4.74
CA PHE A 38 -3.92 -2.15 3.36
C PHE A 38 -2.76 -2.83 2.64
N SER A 39 -2.95 -4.08 2.23
CA SER A 39 -1.96 -4.78 1.40
C SER A 39 -1.93 -4.17 0.01
N LEU A 40 -0.72 -3.86 -0.46
CA LEU A 40 -0.48 -3.33 -1.80
C LEU A 40 -0.22 -4.44 -2.83
N ASN A 41 -0.19 -5.71 -2.40
CA ASN A 41 0.01 -6.86 -3.31
C ASN A 41 -1.06 -6.96 -4.41
N GLU A 42 -2.31 -6.57 -4.11
CA GLU A 42 -3.43 -6.58 -5.07
C GLU A 42 -3.33 -5.47 -6.12
N TRP A 43 -2.48 -4.48 -5.86
CA TRP A 43 -2.29 -3.29 -6.68
C TRP A 43 -1.04 -3.37 -7.55
N GLU A 44 -0.38 -4.53 -7.63
CA GLU A 44 0.83 -4.74 -8.43
C GLU A 44 0.67 -4.23 -9.88
N GLY A 45 1.60 -3.36 -10.29
CA GLY A 45 1.58 -2.73 -11.61
C GLY A 45 0.46 -1.69 -11.79
N ARG A 46 -0.17 -1.24 -10.71
CA ARG A 46 -1.27 -0.29 -10.70
C ARG A 46 -1.05 0.81 -9.66
N CYS A 47 -1.91 1.82 -9.72
CA CYS A 47 -1.94 2.89 -8.73
C CYS A 47 -2.94 2.54 -7.62
N PHE A 48 -2.47 2.51 -6.37
CA PHE A 48 -3.30 2.40 -5.18
C PHE A 48 -3.72 3.80 -4.74
N ARG A 49 -4.98 3.97 -4.34
CA ARG A 49 -5.48 5.19 -3.71
C ARG A 49 -6.24 4.85 -2.45
N LEU A 50 -5.98 5.64 -1.41
CA LEU A 50 -6.67 5.55 -0.14
C LEU A 50 -7.44 6.84 0.11
N TYR A 51 -8.72 6.67 0.40
CA TYR A 51 -9.65 7.75 0.67
C TYR A 51 -10.20 7.67 2.09
N LEU A 52 -10.53 8.84 2.62
CA LEU A 52 -11.29 9.04 3.84
C LEU A 52 -12.72 9.45 3.45
N ASN A 53 -13.69 8.81 4.09
CA ASN A 53 -15.10 9.18 4.01
C ASN A 53 -15.47 10.15 5.14
N ALA A 54 -16.57 10.89 4.97
CA ALA A 54 -17.03 11.87 5.94
C ALA A 54 -17.43 11.27 7.31
N ASP A 55 -17.71 9.97 7.35
CA ASP A 55 -18.01 9.21 8.58
C ASP A 55 -16.77 8.65 9.28
N GLY A 56 -15.58 8.88 8.72
CA GLY A 56 -14.30 8.39 9.23
C GLY A 56 -13.91 7.00 8.75
N SER A 57 -14.72 6.36 7.90
CA SER A 57 -14.33 5.10 7.26
C SER A 57 -13.28 5.34 6.16
N LEU A 58 -12.44 4.33 5.94
CA LEU A 58 -11.44 4.32 4.89
C LEU A 58 -11.95 3.51 3.68
N SER A 59 -11.60 3.94 2.47
CA SER A 59 -11.98 3.25 1.23
C SER A 59 -10.87 3.29 0.19
N THR A 60 -10.87 2.30 -0.69
CA THR A 60 -10.01 2.22 -1.89
C THR A 60 -10.80 2.23 -3.20
N ASP A 61 -12.13 2.37 -3.13
CA ASP A 61 -13.04 2.37 -4.29
C ASP A 61 -13.04 3.73 -5.00
N ASP A 62 -12.39 3.84 -6.15
CA ASP A 62 -12.31 5.10 -6.89
C ASP A 62 -13.57 5.46 -7.70
N THR A 63 -14.65 4.68 -7.59
CA THR A 63 -15.90 4.90 -8.33
C THR A 63 -16.91 5.79 -7.62
N GLN A 64 -16.69 6.09 -6.34
CA GLN A 64 -17.60 6.89 -5.52
C GLN A 64 -16.98 8.23 -5.08
N GLY A 65 -17.84 9.17 -4.67
CA GLY A 65 -17.38 10.42 -4.08
C GLY A 65 -16.86 10.18 -2.67
N HIS A 66 -15.64 10.64 -2.39
CA HIS A 66 -15.01 10.60 -1.07
C HIS A 66 -14.87 11.99 -0.48
N PHE A 67 -14.68 12.04 0.85
CA PHE A 67 -14.43 13.30 1.53
C PHE A 67 -13.03 13.82 1.25
N TRP A 68 -12.02 12.95 1.32
CA TRP A 68 -10.62 13.33 1.10
C TRP A 68 -9.78 12.16 0.60
N GLN A 69 -8.72 12.45 -0.16
CA GLN A 69 -7.69 11.47 -0.51
C GLN A 69 -6.57 11.56 0.51
N LEU A 70 -6.27 10.46 1.23
CA LEU A 70 -5.21 10.42 2.23
C LEU A 70 -3.86 10.07 1.61
N ALA A 71 -3.84 9.07 0.73
CA ALA A 71 -2.62 8.56 0.14
C ALA A 71 -2.83 8.01 -1.28
N GLU A 72 -1.76 7.99 -2.05
CA GLU A 72 -1.67 7.40 -3.37
C GLU A 72 -0.31 6.70 -3.46
N ALA A 73 -0.27 5.51 -4.01
CA ALA A 73 0.97 4.75 -4.18
C ALA A 73 1.09 4.22 -5.60
N GLN A 74 2.26 4.38 -6.20
CA GLN A 74 2.60 3.73 -7.48
C GLN A 74 3.25 2.38 -7.17
N VAL A 75 2.51 1.30 -7.37
CA VAL A 75 2.98 -0.05 -7.01
C VAL A 75 3.65 -0.69 -8.23
N PRO A 76 4.94 -1.04 -8.17
CA PRO A 76 5.65 -1.61 -9.31
C PRO A 76 5.16 -3.04 -9.63
N MET A 77 5.52 -3.54 -10.81
CA MET A 77 5.46 -4.98 -11.07
C MET A 77 6.58 -5.68 -10.30
N ARG A 78 6.28 -6.84 -9.70
CA ARG A 78 7.28 -7.59 -8.93
C ARG A 78 8.12 -8.44 -9.86
N GLU A 79 9.41 -8.50 -9.57
CA GLU A 79 10.33 -9.36 -10.30
C GLU A 79 9.99 -10.84 -10.08
N ILE A 80 10.12 -11.63 -11.15
CA ILE A 80 10.02 -13.08 -11.10
C ILE A 80 11.43 -13.63 -11.26
N VAL A 81 11.88 -14.37 -10.26
CA VAL A 81 13.19 -15.03 -10.26
C VAL A 81 13.02 -16.54 -10.34
N MET A 82 14.02 -17.22 -10.90
CA MET A 82 14.07 -18.68 -10.89
C MET A 82 14.83 -19.13 -9.65
N VAL A 83 14.21 -19.99 -8.83
CA VAL A 83 14.80 -20.52 -7.60
C VAL A 83 14.92 -22.03 -7.73
N GLU A 84 16.10 -22.56 -7.41
CA GLU A 84 16.31 -24.01 -7.30
C GLU A 84 15.56 -24.53 -6.07
N THR A 85 14.80 -25.61 -6.24
CA THR A 85 14.16 -26.32 -5.14
C THR A 85 15.09 -27.41 -4.59
N ASP A 86 14.74 -27.96 -3.44
CA ASP A 86 15.44 -29.12 -2.86
C ASP A 86 15.15 -30.44 -3.62
N ASP A 87 14.23 -30.42 -4.58
CA ASP A 87 13.81 -31.57 -5.36
C ASP A 87 14.63 -31.71 -6.65
N ARG A 88 14.76 -32.96 -7.11
CA ARG A 88 15.43 -33.31 -8.36
C ARG A 88 14.51 -34.03 -9.32
N ASP A 89 14.71 -33.82 -10.61
CA ASP A 89 13.96 -34.49 -11.66
C ASP A 89 14.48 -35.92 -11.94
N GLU A 90 13.91 -36.60 -12.94
CA GLU A 90 14.26 -37.97 -13.32
C GLU A 90 15.71 -38.13 -13.82
N ASN A 91 16.40 -37.03 -14.15
CA ASN A 91 17.79 -37.00 -14.60
C ASN A 91 18.75 -36.49 -13.51
N ASP A 92 18.31 -36.44 -12.25
CA ASP A 92 19.08 -35.95 -11.09
C ASP A 92 19.48 -34.45 -11.19
N MET A 93 18.75 -33.68 -12.01
CA MET A 93 18.91 -32.22 -12.15
C MET A 93 18.04 -31.48 -11.12
N PRO A 94 18.51 -30.35 -10.54
CA PRO A 94 17.69 -29.52 -9.66
C PRO A 94 16.43 -29.01 -10.38
N ILE A 95 15.28 -29.13 -9.74
CA ILE A 95 14.06 -28.51 -10.24
C ILE A 95 14.14 -27.00 -9.97
N VAL A 96 13.91 -26.20 -11.00
CA VAL A 96 13.81 -24.74 -10.87
C VAL A 96 12.36 -24.31 -10.98
N VAL A 97 11.93 -23.41 -10.09
CA VAL A 97 10.58 -22.83 -10.11
C VAL A 97 10.65 -21.32 -10.23
N SER A 98 9.67 -20.75 -10.94
CA SER A 98 9.48 -19.31 -11.00
C SER A 98 8.82 -18.82 -9.71
N GLN A 99 9.51 -17.97 -8.96
CA GLN A 99 8.99 -17.36 -7.74
C GLN A 99 8.91 -15.85 -7.91
N LYS A 100 7.76 -15.28 -7.55
CA LYS A 100 7.56 -13.83 -7.49
C LYS A 100 8.15 -13.29 -6.18
N GLN A 101 9.00 -12.28 -6.28
CA GLN A 101 9.60 -11.63 -5.11
C GLN A 101 8.53 -10.95 -4.25
N PRO A 102 8.68 -10.90 -2.92
CA PRO A 102 7.78 -10.14 -2.05
C PRO A 102 7.86 -8.64 -2.38
N LEU A 103 6.76 -7.92 -2.17
CA LEU A 103 6.77 -6.45 -2.25
C LEU A 103 7.32 -5.89 -0.93
N ASN A 104 8.28 -4.98 -1.01
CA ASN A 104 8.69 -4.16 0.13
C ASN A 104 8.19 -2.72 -0.09
N VAL A 105 7.11 -2.31 0.60
CA VAL A 105 6.53 -0.98 0.40
C VAL A 105 7.50 0.14 0.76
N ALA A 106 8.34 -0.06 1.78
CA ALA A 106 9.28 0.95 2.22
C ALA A 106 10.34 1.27 1.14
N GLU A 107 10.78 0.26 0.40
CA GLU A 107 11.86 0.37 -0.60
C GLU A 107 11.35 0.54 -2.04
N ASP A 108 10.31 -0.20 -2.41
CA ASP A 108 9.88 -0.36 -3.81
C ASP A 108 8.78 0.62 -4.24
N VAL A 109 8.08 1.23 -3.28
CA VAL A 109 6.85 1.99 -3.54
C VAL A 109 7.05 3.46 -3.18
N VAL A 110 6.68 4.34 -4.11
CA VAL A 110 6.55 5.78 -3.81
C VAL A 110 5.13 6.05 -3.37
N VAL A 111 4.97 6.48 -2.12
CA VAL A 111 3.68 6.77 -1.50
C VAL A 111 3.58 8.28 -1.30
N SER A 112 2.64 8.91 -2.00
CA SER A 112 2.25 10.30 -1.81
C SER A 112 1.19 10.39 -0.70
N VAL A 113 1.35 11.33 0.23
CA VAL A 113 0.44 11.55 1.37
C VAL A 113 -0.04 12.99 1.39
N TRP A 114 -1.35 13.17 1.53
CA TRP A 114 -1.99 14.47 1.59
C TRP A 114 -2.33 14.85 3.04
N ALA A 115 -1.99 16.09 3.41
CA ALA A 115 -2.47 16.69 4.64
C ALA A 115 -3.98 16.98 4.57
N PHE A 116 -4.64 17.01 5.74
CA PHE A 116 -6.05 17.38 5.81
C PHE A 116 -6.31 18.80 5.30
N PRO A 117 -7.50 19.07 4.76
CA PRO A 117 -7.91 20.44 4.46
C PRO A 117 -8.03 21.24 5.78
N GLU A 118 -7.57 22.50 5.77
CA GLU A 118 -7.72 23.46 6.87
C GLU A 118 -9.18 23.88 7.11
#